data_AF-A0AA51N4F8-F1
#
_entry.id   AF-A0AA51N4F8-F1
#
_cell.length_a   1.000
_cell.length_b   1.000
_cell.length_c   1.000
_cell.angle_alpha   90.00
_cell.angle_beta   90.00
_cell.angle_gamma   90.00
#
_symmetry.space_group_name_H-M   'P 1'
#
loop_
_entity.id
_entity.type
_entity.pdbx_description
1 polymer ?
#
loop_
_entity_poly.entity_id
_entity_poly.type
_entity_poly.pdbx_seq_one_letter_code
_entity_poly.pdbx_strand_id
1 'polypeptide(L)' 'MPIKFYLDIGLYDASASMLRVNRQFRDILEIKGYKVDYRDFKGDHNYINWRGTLSDELISLIGTE' A
#
# COMPACT_ATOMS: atom_id res chain seq x y z
N MET A 1 -7.47 11.83 -16.06
CA MET A 1 -7.58 10.37 -15.81
C MET A 1 -7.66 10.14 -14.32
N PRO A 2 -8.47 9.19 -13.80
CA PRO A 2 -8.50 8.94 -12.36
C PRO A 2 -7.14 8.39 -11.92
N ILE A 3 -6.55 9.00 -10.88
CA ILE A 3 -5.29 8.55 -10.28
C ILE A 3 -5.53 7.20 -9.61
N LYS A 4 -4.63 6.24 -9.83
CA LYS A 4 -4.60 4.95 -9.13
C LYS A 4 -3.57 5.03 -8.01
N PHE A 5 -3.90 4.48 -6.84
CA PHE A 5 -3.01 4.39 -5.70
C PHE A 5 -2.69 2.93 -5.40
N TYR A 6 -1.44 2.66 -5.08
CA TYR A 6 -1.01 1.44 -4.42
C TYR A 6 -0.47 1.82 -3.05
N LEU A 7 -0.89 1.12 -2.00
CA LEU A 7 -0.47 1.35 -0.62
C LEU A 7 -0.12 0.01 0.01
N ASP A 8 1.09 -0.14 0.52
CA ASP A 8 1.45 -1.27 1.36
C ASP A 8 2.01 -0.82 2.72
N ILE A 9 1.90 -1.70 3.71
CA ILE A 9 2.49 -1.47 5.02
C ILE A 9 2.75 -2.79 5.75
N GLY A 10 3.87 -2.81 6.47
CA GLY A 10 4.26 -3.93 7.30
C GLY A 10 3.46 -3.99 8.61
N LEU A 11 2.98 -5.17 8.99
CA LEU A 11 2.27 -5.39 10.25
C LEU A 11 3.15 -5.17 11.49
N TYR A 12 4.47 -5.27 11.35
CA TYR A 12 5.44 -5.10 12.44
C TYR A 12 6.14 -3.75 12.39
N ASP A 13 5.67 -2.81 11.58
CA ASP A 13 6.21 -1.46 11.55
C ASP A 13 6.14 -0.89 12.98
N ALA A 14 7.32 -0.66 13.58
CA ALA A 14 7.52 -0.45 15.01
C ALA A 14 6.76 0.77 15.55
N SER A 15 6.36 1.65 14.65
CA SER A 15 5.40 2.70 14.94
C SER A 15 3.99 2.20 14.60
N ALA A 16 3.27 1.66 15.60
CA ALA A 16 1.86 1.29 15.44
C ALA A 16 0.98 2.43 14.84
N SER A 17 1.49 3.67 14.88
CA SER A 17 0.94 4.81 14.17
C SER A 17 0.96 4.68 12.64
N MET A 18 2.01 4.13 12.01
CA MET A 18 2.13 4.08 10.55
C MET A 18 1.12 3.11 9.92
N LEU A 19 0.92 1.92 10.50
CA LEU A 19 -0.13 1.00 10.08
C LEU A 19 -1.51 1.65 10.16
N ARG A 20 -1.82 2.32 11.27
CA ARG A 20 -3.10 2.99 11.47
C ARG A 20 -3.29 4.14 10.47
N VAL A 21 -2.27 4.98 10.27
CA VAL A 21 -2.32 6.12 9.35
C VAL A 21 -2.47 5.64 7.91
N ASN A 22 -1.78 4.56 7.50
CA ASN A 22 -1.93 3.99 6.16
C ASN A 22 -3.36 3.50 5.91
N ARG A 23 -3.94 2.74 6.85
CA ARG A 23 -5.33 2.29 6.75
C ARG A 23 -6.32 3.46 6.67
N GLN A 24 -6.14 4.48 7.51
CA GLN A 24 -6.98 5.67 7.48
C GLN A 24 -6.85 6.43 6.16
N PHE A 25 -5.64 6.51 5.60
CA PHE A 25 -5.42 7.18 4.33
C PHE A 25 -6.06 6.43 3.16
N ARG A 26 -5.96 5.10 3.13
CA ARG A 26 -6.72 4.24 2.19
C ARG A 26 -8.21 4.57 2.27
N ASP A 27 -8.80 4.55 3.47
CA ASP A 27 -10.23 4.80 3.64
C ASP A 27 -10.64 6.18 3.09
N ILE A 28 -9.83 7.21 3.33
CA ILE A 28 -10.07 8.56 2.78
C ILE A 28 -10.01 8.57 1.24
N LEU A 29 -9.05 7.87 0.64
CA LEU A 29 -8.92 7.80 -0.82
C LEU A 29 -10.09 7.05 -1.47
N GLU A 30 -10.54 5.96 -0.86
CA GLU A 30 -11.70 5.19 -1.30
C GLU A 30 -12.99 6.03 -1.21
N ILE A 31 -13.19 6.76 -0.10
CA ILE A 31 -14.32 7.69 0.06
C ILE A 31 -14.31 8.77 -1.02
N LYS A 32 -13.13 9.23 -1.45
CA LYS A 32 -12.98 10.20 -2.54
C LYS A 32 -13.18 9.59 -3.94
N GLY A 33 -13.43 8.29 -4.05
CA GLY A 33 -13.68 7.59 -5.31
C GLY A 33 -12.42 7.23 -6.10
N TYR A 34 -11.24 7.24 -5.46
CA TYR A 34 -10.02 6.75 -6.10
C TYR A 34 -9.96 5.23 -6.13
N LYS A 35 -9.28 4.68 -7.14
CA LYS A 35 -8.92 3.26 -7.16
C LYS A 35 -7.69 3.07 -6.27
N VAL A 36 -7.82 2.23 -5.24
CA VAL A 36 -6.75 1.92 -4.30
C VAL A 36 -6.53 0.41 -4.28
N ASP A 37 -5.30 -0.04 -4.50
CA ASP A 37 -4.85 -1.39 -4.15
C ASP A 37 -4.08 -1.28 -2.83
N TYR A 38 -4.58 -1.96 -1.79
CA TYR A 38 -4.03 -1.89 -0.45
C TYR A 38 -3.60 -3.27 0.04
N ARG A 39 -2.37 -3.39 0.56
CA ARG A 39 -1.84 -4.65 1.09
C ARG A 39 -1.17 -4.51 2.45
N ASP A 40 -1.54 -5.40 3.36
CA ASP A 40 -0.79 -5.64 4.59
C ASP A 40 0.15 -6.83 4.40
N PHE A 41 1.41 -6.72 4.82
CA PHE A 41 2.37 -7.82 4.79
C PHE A 41 3.03 -8.09 6.14
N LYS A 42 3.49 -9.33 6.35
CA LYS A 42 4.19 -9.74 7.57
C LYS A 42 5.65 -9.28 7.52
N GLY A 43 5.88 -7.99 7.78
CA GLY A 43 7.21 -7.39 7.80
C GLY A 43 7.24 -6.08 8.59
N ASP A 44 8.45 -5.57 8.80
CA ASP A 44 8.76 -4.28 9.41
C ASP A 44 9.09 -3.21 8.34
N HIS A 45 9.49 -2.03 8.79
CA HIS A 45 9.89 -0.90 7.95
C HIS A 45 11.30 -1.09 7.37
N ASN A 46 11.47 -2.06 6.46
CA ASN A 46 12.78 -2.47 5.97
C ASN A 46 12.79 -2.70 4.46
N TYR A 47 13.89 -2.27 3.81
CA TYR A 47 14.15 -2.42 2.38
C TYR A 47 13.99 -3.86 1.85
N ILE A 48 14.29 -4.86 2.67
CA ILE A 48 14.12 -6.27 2.27
C ILE A 48 12.65 -6.57 1.99
N ASN A 49 11.73 -6.04 2.80
CA ASN A 49 10.30 -6.28 2.63
C ASN A 49 9.76 -5.53 1.42
N TRP A 50 10.14 -4.26 1.25
CA TRP A 50 9.70 -3.43 0.10
C TRP A 50 10.16 -3.99 -1.24
N ARG A 51 11.36 -4.58 -1.29
CA ARG A 51 11.80 -5.29 -2.50
C ARG A 51 10.84 -6.43 -2.86
N GLY A 52 10.26 -7.09 -1.86
CA GLY A 52 9.32 -8.20 -2.05
C GLY A 52 7.96 -7.75 -2.57
N THR A 53 7.53 -6.54 -2.26
CA THR A 53 6.23 -6.00 -2.69
C THR A 53 6.31 -5.26 -4.03
N LEU A 54 7.45 -4.64 -4.36
CA LEU A 54 7.65 -3.78 -5.53
C LEU A 54 7.11 -4.35 -6.87
N SER A 55 7.36 -5.64 -7.15
CA SER A 55 6.89 -6.25 -8.40
C SER A 55 5.37 -6.28 -8.50
N ASP A 56 4.69 -6.56 -7.38
CA ASP A 56 3.24 -6.62 -7.33
C ASP A 56 2.64 -5.21 -7.48
N GLU A 57 3.28 -4.19 -6.93
CA GLU A 57 2.85 -2.79 -7.06
C GLU A 57 2.88 -2.34 -8.52
N LEU A 58 3.98 -2.65 -9.23
CA LEU A 58 4.13 -2.29 -10.64
C LEU A 58 3.09 -2.99 -11.50
N ILE A 59 2.84 -4.28 -11.26
CA ILE A 59 1.78 -5.01 -11.97
C ILE A 59 0.41 -4.40 -11.69
N SER A 60 0.11 -4.05 -10.44
CA SER A 60 -1.17 -3.44 -10.06
C SER A 60 -1.41 -2.08 -10.73
N LEU A 61 -0.37 -1.24 -10.78
CA LEU A 61 -0.49 0.14 -11.27
C LEU A 61 -0.52 0.21 -12.81
N ILE A 62 0.43 -0.49 -13.45
CA ILE A 62 0.73 -0.33 -14.87
C ILE A 62 0.70 -1.63 -15.68
N GLY A 63 0.46 -2.78 -15.03
CA GLY A 63 0.29 -4.04 -15.74
C GLY A 63 -0.85 -3.97 -16.74
N THR A 64 -0.58 -4.40 -17.97
CA THR A 64 -1.59 -4.67 -18.98
C THR A 64 -1.92 -6.16 -18.93
N GLU A 65 -3.19 -6.51 -19.12
CA GLU A 65 -3.60 -7.92 -19.34
C GLU A 65 -2.84 -8.57 -20.50
#